data_AF-A0A392N264-F1
#
_entry.id   AF-A0A392N264-F1
#
_cell.length_a   1.000
_cell.length_b   1.000
_cell.length_c   1.000
_cell.angle_alpha   90.00
_cell.angle_beta   90.00
_cell.angle_gamma   90.00
#
_symmetry.space_group_name_H-M   'P 1'
#
loop_
_entity.id
_entity.type
_entity.pdbx_description
1 polymer ?
#
loop_
_entity_poly.entity_id
_entity_poly.type
_entity_poly.pdbx_seq_one_letter_code
_entity_poly.pdbx_strand_id
1 'polypeptide(L)'
;MQESHSQVIKVDISWEALIKLVHWFYSDELPNPPSGCLWFNMDDQEKLFNLQPYVELCWLGEFWIMESIQEACWNVIMSCLDSSKQLSIKIIKMAYKLSLWKLVDIAANLMAPSYRQLRDSGELEEFDDALVHFIYSASIELNHE
;
A
#
# COMPACT_ATOMS: atom_id res chain seq x y z
N MET A 1 3.66 30.86 10.83
CA MET A 1 3.48 29.90 9.73
C MET A 1 3.47 30.68 8.43
N GLN A 2 4.42 30.48 7.52
CA GLN A 2 4.40 31.17 6.21
C GLN A 2 3.29 30.61 5.30
N GLU A 3 2.96 29.33 5.48
CA GLU A 3 1.94 28.62 4.70
C GLU A 3 0.52 29.15 4.93
N SER A 4 0.20 29.74 6.08
CA SER A 4 -1.15 30.26 6.38
C SER A 4 -1.58 31.42 5.48
N HIS A 5 -0.63 32.08 4.81
CA HIS A 5 -0.89 33.14 3.83
C HIS A 5 -0.73 32.64 2.38
N SER A 6 -0.34 31.38 2.20
CA SER A 6 -0.23 30.78 0.87
C SER A 6 -1.61 30.39 0.36
N GLN A 7 -1.85 30.67 -0.92
CA GLN A 7 -3.02 30.16 -1.65
C GLN A 7 -2.80 28.73 -2.17
N VAL A 8 -1.58 28.20 -2.02
CA VAL A 8 -1.16 26.90 -2.54
C VAL A 8 -0.50 26.10 -1.43
N ILE A 9 -1.00 24.88 -1.23
CA ILE A 9 -0.37 23.86 -0.39
C ILE A 9 0.20 22.80 -1.33
N LYS A 10 1.48 22.48 -1.18
CA LYS A 10 2.12 21.39 -1.92
C LYS A 10 2.02 20.12 -1.09
N VAL A 11 1.60 19.04 -1.73
CA VAL A 11 1.47 17.72 -1.11
C VAL A 11 2.14 16.72 -2.03
N ASP A 12 3.02 15.89 -1.47
CA ASP A 12 3.82 14.93 -2.23
C ASP A 12 3.03 13.62 -2.48
N ILE A 13 1.87 13.74 -3.12
CA ILE A 13 1.03 12.63 -3.56
C ILE A 13 0.68 12.79 -5.04
N SER A 14 0.27 11.70 -5.68
CA SER A 14 -0.23 11.71 -7.06
C SER A 14 -1.49 12.54 -7.21
N TRP A 15 -1.79 12.93 -8.44
CA TRP A 15 -3.03 13.62 -8.78
C TRP A 15 -4.26 12.74 -8.50
N GLU A 16 -4.14 11.44 -8.73
CA GLU A 16 -5.16 10.43 -8.47
C GLU A 16 -5.47 10.30 -6.97
N ALA A 17 -4.45 10.33 -6.11
CA ALA A 17 -4.62 10.40 -4.67
C ALA A 17 -5.29 11.71 -4.25
N LEU A 18 -4.88 12.84 -4.83
CA LEU A 18 -5.46 14.14 -4.51
C LEU A 18 -6.95 14.21 -4.86
N ILE A 19 -7.37 13.67 -6.01
CA ILE A 19 -8.79 13.60 -6.38
C ILE A 19 -9.58 12.79 -5.34
N LYS A 20 -9.04 11.64 -4.89
CA LYS A 20 -9.70 10.80 -3.87
C LYS A 20 -9.77 11.50 -2.52
N LEU A 21 -8.73 12.24 -2.13
CA LEU A 21 -8.70 13.04 -0.90
C LEU A 21 -9.76 14.15 -0.93
N VAL A 22 -9.83 14.89 -2.04
CA VAL A 22 -10.85 15.92 -2.22
C VAL A 22 -12.24 15.29 -2.20
N HIS A 23 -12.45 14.14 -2.84
CA HIS A 23 -13.73 13.45 -2.77
C HIS A 23 -14.08 13.11 -1.32
N TRP A 24 -13.18 12.48 -0.58
CA TRP A 24 -13.35 12.15 0.83
C TRP A 24 -13.77 13.37 1.68
N PHE A 25 -13.09 14.51 1.52
CA PHE A 25 -13.43 15.72 2.29
C PHE A 25 -14.85 16.25 2.05
N TYR A 26 -15.41 16.02 0.86
CA TYR A 26 -16.70 16.60 0.48
C TYR A 26 -17.86 15.60 0.49
N SER A 27 -17.59 14.28 0.49
CA SER A 27 -18.62 13.24 0.52
C SER A 27 -18.55 12.31 1.73
N ASP A 28 -17.46 12.31 2.50
CA ASP A 28 -17.15 11.28 3.51
C ASP A 28 -17.11 9.85 2.90
N GLU A 29 -16.93 9.76 1.58
CA GLU A 29 -16.81 8.51 0.84
C GLU A 29 -15.44 8.42 0.18
N LEU A 30 -14.81 7.24 0.27
CA LEU A 30 -13.59 6.94 -0.46
C LEU A 30 -13.96 6.08 -1.67
N PRO A 31 -13.79 6.55 -2.93
CA PRO A 31 -14.17 5.77 -4.09
C PRO A 31 -13.40 4.46 -4.10
N ASN A 32 -14.09 3.32 -4.24
CA ASN A 32 -13.45 2.00 -4.31
C ASN A 32 -12.73 1.78 -5.65
N PRO A 33 -11.68 0.93 -5.68
CA PRO A 33 -11.08 0.51 -6.93
C PRO A 33 -12.06 -0.39 -7.72
N PRO A 34 -11.79 -0.64 -9.01
CA PRO A 34 -12.47 -1.67 -9.78
C PRO A 34 -12.49 -3.00 -9.02
N SER A 35 -13.59 -3.74 -9.11
CA SER A 35 -13.79 -5.01 -8.38
C SER A 35 -14.39 -6.09 -9.27
N GLY A 36 -14.46 -7.33 -8.75
CA GLY A 36 -15.02 -8.48 -9.47
C GLY A 36 -14.27 -8.81 -10.76
N CYS A 37 -15.00 -9.20 -11.81
CA CYS A 37 -14.41 -9.62 -13.08
C CYS A 37 -13.52 -8.54 -13.72
N LEU A 38 -13.85 -7.26 -13.52
CA LEU A 38 -13.05 -6.16 -14.04
C LEU A 38 -11.66 -6.14 -13.39
N TRP A 39 -11.60 -6.29 -12.07
CA TRP A 39 -10.34 -6.38 -11.33
C TRP A 39 -9.52 -7.62 -11.73
N PHE A 40 -10.16 -8.78 -11.84
CA PHE A 40 -9.44 -10.02 -12.16
C PHE A 40 -8.83 -10.01 -13.56
N ASN A 41 -9.45 -9.30 -14.51
CA ASN A 41 -8.95 -9.17 -15.87
C ASN A 41 -7.86 -8.10 -16.03
N MET A 42 -7.61 -7.28 -15.01
CA MET A 42 -6.54 -6.28 -15.03
C MET A 42 -5.17 -6.93 -14.83
N ASP A 43 -4.17 -6.40 -15.52
CA ASP A 43 -2.79 -6.76 -15.27
C ASP A 43 -2.24 -6.12 -13.97
N ASP A 44 -1.05 -6.53 -13.55
CA ASP A 44 -0.46 -6.04 -12.30
C ASP A 44 -0.08 -4.54 -12.35
N GLN A 45 0.12 -3.94 -13.52
CA GLN A 45 0.39 -2.51 -13.65
C GLN A 45 -0.91 -1.71 -13.51
N GLU A 46 -1.99 -2.15 -14.14
CA GLU A 46 -3.31 -1.55 -14.00
C GLU A 46 -3.81 -1.65 -12.55
N LYS A 47 -3.64 -2.81 -11.90
CA LYS A 47 -3.98 -2.97 -10.47
C LYS A 47 -3.14 -2.06 -9.58
N LEU A 48 -1.85 -1.95 -9.84
CA LEU A 48 -0.98 -1.05 -9.09
C LEU A 48 -1.39 0.41 -9.26
N PHE A 49 -1.70 0.85 -10.48
CA PHE A 49 -2.15 2.21 -10.76
C PHE A 49 -3.42 2.55 -9.95
N ASN A 50 -4.33 1.58 -9.80
CA ASN A 50 -5.51 1.76 -8.97
C ASN A 50 -5.20 1.78 -7.47
N LEU A 51 -4.24 0.99 -6.98
CA LEU A 51 -3.93 0.89 -5.55
C LEU A 51 -2.94 1.92 -5.01
N GLN A 52 -2.02 2.42 -5.84
CA GLN A 52 -1.01 3.40 -5.44
C GLN A 52 -1.63 4.62 -4.72
N PRO A 53 -2.73 5.22 -5.21
CA PRO A 53 -3.37 6.33 -4.52
C PRO A 53 -3.76 6.05 -3.07
N TYR A 54 -4.19 4.82 -2.75
CA TYR A 54 -4.61 4.47 -1.38
C TYR A 54 -3.42 4.37 -0.44
N VAL A 55 -2.30 3.85 -0.91
CA VAL A 55 -1.07 3.77 -0.09
C VAL A 55 -0.49 5.17 0.14
N GLU A 56 -0.51 6.03 -0.89
CA GLU A 56 -0.13 7.45 -0.74
C GLU A 56 -1.04 8.17 0.26
N LEU A 57 -2.34 7.91 0.24
CA LEU A 57 -3.29 8.46 1.20
C LEU A 57 -3.15 7.86 2.60
N CYS A 58 -2.74 6.60 2.75
CA CYS A 58 -2.36 6.06 4.06
C CYS A 58 -1.18 6.85 4.66
N TRP A 59 -0.16 7.13 3.86
CA TRP A 59 0.98 7.95 4.29
C TRP A 59 0.57 9.38 4.64
N LEU A 60 -0.21 10.02 3.77
CA LEU A 60 -0.69 11.37 4.02
C LEU A 60 -1.61 11.41 5.26
N GLY A 61 -2.45 10.40 5.45
CA GLY A 61 -3.32 10.27 6.60
C GLY A 61 -2.55 10.16 7.91
N GLU A 62 -1.44 9.43 7.92
CA GLU A 62 -0.53 9.41 9.08
C GLU A 62 0.14 10.78 9.29
N PHE A 63 0.62 11.40 8.22
CA PHE A 63 1.31 12.69 8.28
C PHE A 63 0.40 13.86 8.70
N TRP A 64 -0.87 13.86 8.27
CA TRP A 64 -1.88 14.88 8.59
C TRP A 64 -2.80 14.49 9.76
N ILE A 65 -2.56 13.33 10.39
CA ILE A 65 -3.35 12.85 11.53
C ILE A 65 -4.84 12.70 11.16
N MET A 66 -5.10 12.12 9.99
CA MET A 66 -6.43 11.80 9.49
C MET A 66 -6.69 10.30 9.63
N GLU A 67 -6.98 9.85 10.85
CA GLU A 67 -7.13 8.42 11.15
C GLU A 67 -8.24 7.74 10.33
N SER A 68 -9.35 8.43 10.08
CA SER A 68 -10.49 7.88 9.34
C SER A 68 -10.17 7.57 7.87
N ILE A 69 -9.46 8.46 7.16
CA ILE A 69 -9.03 8.18 5.78
C ILE A 69 -7.95 7.10 5.74
N GLN A 70 -7.06 7.08 6.75
CA GLN A 70 -6.00 6.08 6.84
C GLN A 70 -6.61 4.68 6.98
N GLU A 71 -7.61 4.52 7.85
CA GLU A 71 -8.37 3.27 8.04
C GLU A 71 -9.16 2.89 6.77
N ALA A 72 -9.83 3.86 6.12
CA ALA A 72 -10.55 3.59 4.88
C ALA A 72 -9.61 3.09 3.76
N CYS A 73 -8.46 3.74 3.59
CA CYS A 73 -7.45 3.34 2.61
C CYS A 73 -6.86 1.96 2.94
N TRP A 74 -6.60 1.71 4.22
CA TRP A 74 -6.14 0.43 4.73
C TRP A 74 -7.05 -0.72 4.30
N ASN A 75 -8.36 -0.58 4.55
CA ASN A 75 -9.35 -1.60 4.22
C ASN A 75 -9.38 -1.91 2.72
N VAL A 76 -9.27 -0.87 1.88
CA VAL A 76 -9.20 -1.05 0.42
C VAL A 76 -7.96 -1.83 0.01
N ILE A 77 -6.77 -1.44 0.49
CA ILE A 77 -5.51 -2.10 0.15
C ILE A 77 -5.58 -3.58 0.51
N MET A 78 -5.99 -3.89 1.74
CA MET A 78 -6.10 -5.26 2.23
C MET A 78 -7.06 -6.11 1.40
N SER A 79 -8.19 -5.54 0.96
CA SER A 79 -9.16 -6.26 0.13
C SER A 79 -8.61 -6.69 -1.25
N CYS A 80 -7.53 -6.06 -1.70
CA CYS A 80 -6.98 -6.25 -3.04
C CYS A 80 -5.61 -6.95 -3.06
N LEU A 81 -4.91 -7.07 -1.93
CA LEU A 81 -3.55 -7.60 -1.85
C LEU A 81 -3.42 -9.07 -2.22
N ASP A 82 -4.45 -9.88 -1.96
CA ASP A 82 -4.44 -11.32 -2.25
C ASP A 82 -4.62 -11.65 -3.74
N SER A 83 -4.80 -10.64 -4.59
CA SER A 83 -5.14 -10.87 -6.01
C SER A 83 -3.97 -11.23 -6.91
N SER A 84 -2.73 -10.91 -6.53
CA SER A 84 -1.52 -11.25 -7.29
C SER A 84 -0.26 -11.07 -6.44
N LYS A 85 0.64 -12.05 -6.45
CA LYS A 85 1.94 -12.00 -5.76
C LYS A 85 2.77 -10.79 -6.17
N GLN A 86 2.79 -10.46 -7.47
CA GLN A 86 3.55 -9.32 -7.99
C GLN A 86 2.98 -8.00 -7.51
N LEU A 87 1.65 -7.91 -7.39
CA LEU A 87 1.01 -6.73 -6.82
C LEU A 87 1.41 -6.56 -5.36
N SER A 88 1.37 -7.64 -4.56
CA SER A 88 1.79 -7.61 -3.15
C SER A 88 3.24 -7.14 -3.00
N ILE A 89 4.16 -7.66 -3.85
CA ILE A 89 5.57 -7.24 -3.92
C ILE A 89 5.71 -5.72 -4.18
N LYS A 90 4.96 -5.19 -5.15
CA LYS A 90 5.04 -3.76 -5.48
C LYS A 90 4.48 -2.89 -4.37
N ILE A 91 3.37 -3.29 -3.76
CA ILE A 91 2.74 -2.56 -2.66
C ILE A 91 3.62 -2.57 -1.40
N ILE A 92 4.21 -3.71 -1.01
CA ILE A 92 5.08 -3.78 0.17
C ILE A 92 6.34 -2.91 -0.02
N LYS A 93 6.92 -2.89 -1.23
CA LYS A 93 8.04 -2.00 -1.58
C LYS A 93 7.65 -0.53 -1.42
N MET A 94 6.44 -0.16 -1.84
CA MET A 94 5.98 1.23 -1.71
C MET A 94 5.68 1.61 -0.27
N ALA A 95 5.03 0.72 0.49
CA ALA A 95 4.77 0.88 1.92
C ALA A 95 6.09 1.07 2.71
N TYR A 96 7.10 0.26 2.40
CA TYR A 96 8.43 0.37 3.00
C TYR A 96 9.09 1.72 2.70
N LYS A 97 9.07 2.16 1.44
CA LYS A 97 9.60 3.49 1.04
C LYS A 97 8.92 4.65 1.75
N LEU A 98 7.63 4.52 2.06
CA LEU A 98 6.84 5.53 2.77
C LEU A 98 6.86 5.37 4.29
N SER A 99 7.65 4.44 4.83
CA SER A 99 7.71 4.13 6.26
C SER A 99 6.35 3.71 6.87
N LEU A 100 5.46 3.12 6.07
CA LEU A 100 4.15 2.63 6.51
C LEU A 100 4.29 1.27 7.21
N TRP A 101 4.88 1.25 8.40
CA TRP A 101 5.31 0.01 9.06
C TRP A 101 4.19 -0.99 9.31
N LYS A 102 2.99 -0.52 9.67
CA LYS A 102 1.82 -1.40 9.82
C LYS A 102 1.48 -2.14 8.52
N LEU A 103 1.60 -1.44 7.37
CA LEU A 103 1.33 -2.02 6.06
C LEU A 103 2.46 -2.97 5.62
N VAL A 104 3.70 -2.61 5.93
CA VAL A 104 4.85 -3.49 5.70
C VAL A 104 4.71 -4.79 6.46
N ASP A 105 4.37 -4.73 7.75
CA ASP A 105 4.21 -5.90 8.61
C ASP A 105 3.13 -6.87 8.08
N ILE A 106 1.96 -6.34 7.74
CA ILE A 106 0.86 -7.18 7.28
C ILE A 106 1.13 -7.74 5.87
N ALA A 107 1.72 -6.95 4.97
CA ALA A 107 2.11 -7.46 3.66
C ALA A 107 3.24 -8.50 3.77
N ALA A 108 4.17 -8.35 4.72
CA ALA A 108 5.21 -9.35 4.98
C ALA A 108 4.59 -10.68 5.46
N ASN A 109 3.59 -10.62 6.35
CA ASN A 109 2.84 -11.80 6.79
C ASN A 109 2.07 -12.48 5.64
N LEU A 110 1.47 -11.73 4.72
CA LEU A 110 0.83 -12.29 3.52
C LEU A 110 1.85 -12.98 2.59
N MET A 111 3.07 -12.43 2.51
CA MET A 111 4.14 -12.98 1.67
C MET A 111 4.92 -14.13 2.32
N ALA A 112 4.87 -14.26 3.65
CA ALA A 112 5.61 -15.22 4.45
C ALA A 112 5.49 -16.68 3.96
N PRO A 113 4.30 -17.21 3.59
CA PRO A 113 4.17 -18.57 3.06
C PRO A 113 4.97 -18.81 1.77
N SER A 114 5.19 -17.75 0.98
CA SER A 114 5.89 -17.80 -0.30
C SER A 114 7.38 -17.43 -0.20
N TYR A 115 7.91 -17.19 1.01
CA TYR A 115 9.30 -16.72 1.20
C TYR A 115 10.34 -17.60 0.50
N ARG A 116 10.25 -18.93 0.65
CA ARG A 116 11.20 -19.85 -0.01
C ARG A 116 11.17 -19.70 -1.53
N GLN A 117 9.98 -19.66 -2.12
CA GLN A 117 9.82 -19.49 -3.55
C GLN A 117 10.37 -18.14 -4.03
N LEU A 118 10.10 -17.05 -3.29
CA LEU A 118 10.60 -15.69 -3.55
C LEU A 118 12.13 -15.62 -3.51
N ARG A 119 12.75 -16.31 -2.55
CA ARG A 119 14.20 -16.37 -2.42
C ARG A 119 14.81 -17.17 -3.57
N ASP A 120 14.26 -18.34 -3.86
CA ASP A 120 14.81 -19.24 -4.87
C ASP A 120 14.58 -18.71 -6.31
N SER A 121 13.60 -17.83 -6.52
CA SER A 121 13.36 -17.13 -7.80
C SER A 121 14.24 -15.89 -8.01
N GLY A 122 14.96 -15.42 -6.99
CA GLY A 122 15.72 -14.17 -7.03
C GLY A 122 14.87 -12.90 -6.89
N GLU A 123 13.55 -13.01 -6.69
CA GLU A 123 12.66 -11.84 -6.57
C GLU A 123 12.99 -10.96 -5.34
N LEU A 124 13.61 -11.54 -4.31
CA LEU A 124 14.07 -10.81 -3.12
C LEU A 124 15.36 -10.02 -3.34
N GLU A 125 16.13 -10.27 -4.41
CA GLU A 125 17.38 -9.51 -4.67
C GLU A 125 17.12 -8.04 -4.97
N GLU A 126 15.90 -7.70 -5.42
CA GLU A 126 15.49 -6.32 -5.66
C GLU A 126 14.99 -5.59 -4.40
N PHE A 127 15.01 -6.26 -3.24
CA PHE A 127 14.52 -5.71 -1.98
C PHE A 127 15.70 -5.15 -1.17
N ASP A 128 15.38 -4.19 -0.31
CA ASP A 128 16.30 -3.79 0.76
C ASP A 128 16.44 -4.94 1.77
N ASP A 129 17.64 -5.16 2.29
CA ASP A 129 17.94 -6.24 3.26
C ASP A 129 16.99 -6.19 4.47
N ALA A 130 16.61 -5.00 4.93
CA ALA A 130 15.67 -4.86 6.04
C ALA A 130 14.26 -5.33 5.64
N LEU A 131 13.83 -5.08 4.41
CA LEU A 131 12.55 -5.56 3.90
C LEU A 131 12.53 -7.07 3.73
N VAL A 132 13.64 -7.65 3.26
CA VAL A 132 13.82 -9.11 3.22
C VAL A 132 13.74 -9.70 4.63
N HIS A 133 14.38 -9.04 5.61
CA HIS A 133 14.32 -9.47 7.00
C HIS A 133 12.89 -9.50 7.55
N PHE A 134 12.04 -8.51 7.26
CA PHE A 134 10.63 -8.53 7.68
C PHE A 134 9.87 -9.75 7.15
N ILE A 135 10.01 -10.05 5.85
CA ILE A 135 9.35 -11.21 5.23
C ILE A 135 9.92 -12.51 5.81
N TYR A 136 11.23 -12.57 6.02
CA TYR A 136 11.89 -13.72 6.61
C TYR A 136 11.42 -13.99 8.04
N SER A 137 11.39 -12.96 8.90
CA SER A 137 10.89 -13.07 10.28
C SER A 137 9.45 -13.57 10.32
N ALA A 138 8.55 -12.99 9.51
CA ALA A 138 7.17 -13.47 9.40
C ALA A 138 7.10 -14.94 8.93
N SER A 139 7.98 -15.37 8.03
CA SER A 139 8.05 -16.77 7.60
C SER A 139 8.55 -17.73 8.67
N ILE A 140 9.41 -17.30 9.59
CA ILE A 140 9.85 -18.11 10.73
C ILE A 140 8.69 -18.29 11.71
N GLU A 141 8.02 -17.19 12.06
CA GLU A 141 6.90 -17.18 13.00
C GLU A 141 5.78 -18.10 12.54
N LEU A 142 5.42 -18.05 11.25
CA LEU A 142 4.43 -18.92 10.64
C LEU A 142 4.79 -20.42 10.70
N ASN A 143 6.08 -20.79 10.76
CA ASN A 143 6.50 -22.19 10.89
C ASN A 143 6.57 -22.66 12.36
N HIS A 144 6.42 -21.76 13.33
CA HIS A 144 6.42 -22.07 14.75
C HIS A 144 5.00 -22.10 15.36
N GLU A 145 3.98 -21.71 14.60
CA GLU A 145 2.55 -21.92 14.90
C GLU A 145 2.04 -23.29 14.41
#